data_AF-A0A6P3X1I3-F1
#
_entry.id   AF-A0A6P3X1I3-F1
#
_cell.length_a   1.000
_cell.length_b   1.000
_cell.length_c   1.000
_cell.angle_alpha   90.00
_cell.angle_beta   90.00
_cell.angle_gamma   90.00
#
_symmetry.space_group_name_H-M   'P 1'
#
loop_
_entity.id
_entity.type
_entity.pdbx_description
1 polymer ?
#
loop_
_entity_poly.entity_id
_entity_poly.type
_entity_poly.pdbx_seq_one_letter_code
_entity_poly.pdbx_strand_id
1 'polypeptide(L)'
;MSSTSLKHVMFYYEIEMFCKRADEKTNIMLLYYVNNYKRVYGIYTVWCYLTAIGVICGPLLLPQQLPTHAKYPFSVEQHPVKSIIYLHQSIVGLQAAAGLCIQVNLAILLFYSSVRFDLLAQKIRNITNEHELDTCIQLHDEILRYTAKVINVVRPLLLTTITTTAIGVVFGSLNMVT
;
A
#
# COMPACT_ATOMS: atom_id res chain seq x y z
N MET A 1 17.42 1.35 -15.77
CA MET A 1 16.09 0.84 -15.35
C MET A 1 16.11 -0.56 -14.72
N SER A 2 17.26 -1.26 -14.60
CA SER A 2 17.34 -2.63 -14.05
C SER A 2 17.52 -2.71 -12.52
N SER A 3 18.22 -1.74 -11.90
CA SER A 3 18.55 -1.80 -10.45
C SER A 3 17.35 -1.62 -9.51
N THR A 4 16.37 -0.78 -9.86
CA THR A 4 15.20 -0.50 -9.00
C THR A 4 14.24 -1.68 -8.98
N SER A 5 13.98 -2.31 -10.13
CA SER A 5 13.10 -3.49 -10.22
C SER A 5 13.67 -4.68 -9.43
N LEU A 6 15.00 -4.86 -9.45
CA LEU A 6 15.67 -5.90 -8.68
C LEU A 6 15.52 -5.69 -7.17
N LYS A 7 15.60 -4.43 -6.71
CA LYS A 7 15.39 -4.08 -5.29
C LYS A 7 13.96 -4.36 -4.83
N HIS A 8 12.96 -4.10 -5.67
CA HIS A 8 11.56 -4.42 -5.35
C HIS A 8 11.30 -5.93 -5.25
N VAL A 9 11.86 -6.72 -6.18
CA VAL A 9 11.76 -8.18 -6.15
C VAL A 9 12.50 -8.77 -4.94
N MET A 10 13.70 -8.25 -4.65
CA MET A 10 14.48 -8.68 -3.48
C MET A 10 13.80 -8.32 -2.17
N PHE A 11 13.18 -7.14 -2.09
CA PHE A 11 12.35 -6.75 -0.95
C PHE A 11 11.18 -7.71 -0.75
N TYR A 12 10.43 -8.03 -1.82
CA TYR A 12 9.32 -8.99 -1.76
C TYR A 12 9.77 -10.36 -1.24
N TYR A 13 10.92 -10.85 -1.68
CA TYR A 13 11.49 -12.11 -1.21
C TYR A 13 11.93 -12.05 0.27
N GLU A 14 12.51 -10.92 0.72
CA GLU A 14 12.78 -10.68 2.14
C GLU A 14 11.50 -10.72 2.97
N ILE A 15 10.39 -10.14 2.47
CA ILE A 15 9.08 -10.20 3.16
C ILE A 15 8.58 -11.63 3.27
N GLU A 16 8.64 -12.38 2.17
CA GLU A 16 8.14 -13.76 2.13
C GLU A 16 8.94 -14.66 3.08
N MET A 17 10.26 -14.53 3.10
CA MET A 17 11.11 -15.27 4.04
C MET A 17 10.87 -14.86 5.49
N PHE A 18 10.65 -13.57 5.75
CA PHE A 18 10.33 -13.07 7.09
C PHE A 18 9.00 -13.64 7.60
N CYS A 19 7.99 -13.73 6.73
CA CYS A 19 6.71 -14.40 7.04
C CYS A 19 6.87 -15.90 7.24
N LYS A 20 7.73 -16.58 6.46
CA LYS A 20 7.98 -18.03 6.61
C LYS A 20 8.74 -18.39 7.88
N ARG A 21 9.58 -17.50 8.39
CA ARG A 21 10.34 -17.69 9.65
C ARG A 21 9.50 -17.40 10.91
N ALA A 22 8.19 -17.29 10.78
CA ALA A 22 7.30 -16.94 11.87
C ALA A 22 7.10 -18.09 12.87
N ASP A 23 7.11 -17.77 14.16
CA ASP A 23 6.76 -18.67 15.25
C ASP A 23 5.29 -19.10 15.18
N GLU A 24 4.97 -20.32 15.66
CA GLU A 24 3.65 -20.93 15.53
C GLU A 24 2.53 -20.10 16.18
N LYS A 25 2.77 -19.49 17.36
CA LYS A 25 1.81 -18.57 18.00
C LYS A 25 1.56 -17.32 17.16
N THR A 26 2.61 -16.81 16.53
CA THR A 26 2.53 -15.61 15.69
C THR A 26 1.79 -15.93 14.38
N ASN A 27 1.98 -17.13 13.83
CA ASN A 27 1.25 -17.61 12.66
C ASN A 27 -0.25 -17.76 12.91
N ILE A 28 -0.65 -18.25 14.07
CA ILE A 28 -2.08 -18.34 14.44
C ILE A 28 -2.70 -16.95 14.54
N MET A 29 -2.02 -16.00 15.19
CA MET A 29 -2.50 -14.63 15.29
C MET A 29 -2.52 -13.91 13.93
N LEU A 30 -1.51 -14.15 13.08
CA LEU A 30 -1.47 -13.68 11.69
C LEU A 30 -2.61 -14.24 10.87
N LEU A 31 -2.88 -15.54 10.94
CA LEU A 31 -3.99 -16.19 10.24
C LEU A 31 -5.32 -15.64 10.71
N TYR A 32 -5.51 -15.44 12.02
CA TYR A 32 -6.69 -14.79 12.56
C TYR A 32 -6.84 -13.35 12.05
N TYR A 33 -5.76 -12.57 12.04
CA TYR A 33 -5.78 -11.20 11.55
C TYR A 33 -6.05 -11.12 10.05
N VAL A 34 -5.33 -11.90 9.24
CA VAL A 34 -5.55 -12.02 7.79
C VAL A 34 -6.99 -12.47 7.52
N ASN A 35 -7.53 -13.41 8.30
CA ASN A 35 -8.90 -13.90 8.11
C ASN A 35 -9.97 -12.86 8.47
N ASN A 36 -9.71 -11.97 9.43
CA ASN A 36 -10.62 -10.86 9.76
C ASN A 36 -10.46 -9.70 8.77
N TYR A 37 -9.22 -9.34 8.43
CA TYR A 37 -8.92 -8.24 7.53
C TYR A 37 -9.15 -8.59 6.06
N LYS A 38 -9.19 -9.86 5.64
CA LYS A 38 -9.48 -10.23 4.24
C LYS A 38 -10.80 -9.64 3.76
N ARG A 39 -11.79 -9.55 4.66
CA ARG A 39 -13.11 -9.00 4.33
C ARG A 39 -13.02 -7.49 4.13
N VAL A 40 -12.35 -6.81 5.06
CA VAL A 40 -12.14 -5.35 5.01
C VAL A 40 -11.27 -4.97 3.81
N TYR A 41 -10.17 -5.68 3.60
CA TYR A 41 -9.28 -5.53 2.46
C TYR A 41 -9.99 -5.79 1.14
N GLY A 42 -10.80 -6.85 1.06
CA GLY A 42 -11.60 -7.16 -0.13
C GLY A 42 -12.60 -6.05 -0.46
N ILE A 43 -13.35 -5.57 0.54
CA ILE A 43 -14.28 -4.44 0.38
C ILE A 43 -13.54 -3.18 -0.06
N TYR A 44 -12.42 -2.84 0.59
CA TYR A 44 -11.61 -1.67 0.25
C TYR A 44 -11.03 -1.75 -1.16
N THR A 45 -10.52 -2.93 -1.55
CA THR A 45 -9.99 -3.18 -2.89
C THR A 45 -11.09 -2.99 -3.93
N VAL A 46 -12.24 -3.64 -3.74
CA VAL A 46 -13.40 -3.48 -4.62
C VAL A 46 -13.78 -2.00 -4.73
N TRP A 47 -13.88 -1.29 -3.60
CA TRP A 47 -14.22 0.13 -3.57
C TRP A 47 -13.24 1.02 -4.36
N CYS A 48 -11.93 0.78 -4.21
CA CYS A 48 -10.89 1.51 -4.93
C CYS A 48 -10.99 1.30 -6.45
N TYR A 49 -11.14 0.06 -6.89
CA TYR A 49 -11.30 -0.24 -8.32
C TYR A 49 -12.63 0.26 -8.87
N LEU A 50 -13.70 0.22 -8.09
CA LEU A 50 -15.03 0.72 -8.50
C LEU A 50 -15.00 2.24 -8.70
N THR A 51 -14.26 2.96 -7.85
CA THR A 51 -14.01 4.39 -8.01
C THR A 51 -13.18 4.68 -9.27
N ALA A 52 -12.12 3.91 -9.52
CA ALA A 52 -11.31 4.06 -10.73
C ALA A 52 -12.14 3.79 -12.01
N ILE A 53 -12.96 2.75 -12.02
CA ILE A 53 -13.89 2.45 -13.11
C ILE A 53 -14.91 3.57 -13.29
N GLY A 54 -15.44 4.13 -12.20
CA GLY A 54 -16.34 5.28 -12.23
C GLY A 54 -15.72 6.50 -12.92
N VAL A 55 -14.45 6.80 -12.62
CA VAL A 55 -13.70 7.89 -13.27
C VAL A 55 -13.48 7.60 -14.76
N ILE A 56 -13.12 6.36 -15.10
CA ILE A 56 -12.93 5.94 -16.50
C ILE A 56 -14.24 6.04 -17.28
N CYS A 57 -15.36 5.66 -16.67
CA CYS A 57 -16.69 5.73 -17.27
C CYS A 57 -17.35 7.12 -17.18
N GLY A 58 -16.76 8.07 -16.45
CA GLY A 58 -17.25 9.45 -16.34
C GLY A 58 -17.59 10.14 -17.67
N PRO A 59 -16.77 9.99 -18.74
CA PRO A 59 -17.03 10.56 -20.08
C PRO A 59 -18.24 9.96 -20.81
N LEU A 60 -18.74 8.80 -20.36
CA LEU A 60 -19.94 8.16 -20.92
C LEU A 60 -21.22 8.71 -20.29
N LEU A 61 -21.13 9.28 -19.09
CA LEU A 61 -22.27 9.75 -18.30
C LEU A 61 -22.36 11.28 -18.24
N LEU A 62 -21.24 11.98 -18.33
CA LEU A 62 -21.16 13.45 -18.38
C LEU A 62 -20.84 13.92 -19.81
N PRO A 63 -21.19 15.15 -20.21
CA PRO A 63 -20.84 15.75 -21.51
C PRO A 63 -19.33 16.00 -21.70
N GLN A 64 -18.48 15.36 -20.90
CA GLN A 64 -17.04 15.54 -20.88
C GLN A 64 -16.36 14.54 -21.82
N GLN A 65 -15.44 15.02 -22.67
CA GLN A 65 -14.80 14.17 -23.69
C GLN A 65 -13.69 13.24 -23.17
N LEU A 66 -13.20 13.45 -21.93
CA LEU A 66 -12.04 12.78 -21.36
C LEU A 66 -12.28 12.43 -19.87
N PRO A 67 -11.74 11.29 -19.37
CA PRO A 67 -11.90 10.84 -17.98
C PRO A 67 -11.53 11.87 -16.92
N THR A 68 -10.55 12.72 -17.23
CA THR A 68 -10.14 13.85 -16.38
C THR A 68 -10.12 15.14 -17.18
N HIS A 69 -10.41 16.27 -16.52
CA HIS A 69 -10.50 17.58 -17.16
C HIS A 69 -9.10 18.18 -17.38
N ALA A 70 -8.32 17.53 -18.25
CA ALA A 70 -6.95 17.94 -18.58
C ALA A 70 -6.92 18.77 -19.88
N LYS A 71 -6.27 19.95 -19.84
CA LYS A 71 -5.99 20.77 -21.03
C LYS A 71 -4.66 20.36 -21.63
N TYR A 72 -4.67 19.91 -22.89
CA TYR A 72 -3.46 19.55 -23.61
C TYR A 72 -3.03 20.69 -24.56
N PRO A 73 -1.72 20.97 -24.70
CA PRO A 73 -1.21 22.02 -25.59
C PRO A 73 -1.25 21.64 -27.09
N PHE A 74 -1.85 20.50 -27.43
CA PHE A 74 -1.98 19.96 -28.79
C PHE A 74 -3.44 19.60 -29.07
N SER A 75 -3.82 19.55 -30.36
CA SER A 75 -5.21 19.25 -30.74
C SER A 75 -5.62 17.84 -30.33
N VAL A 76 -6.61 17.76 -29.45
CA VAL A 76 -7.18 16.49 -28.94
C VAL A 76 -8.39 16.04 -29.78
N GLU A 77 -8.79 16.83 -30.77
CA GLU A 77 -9.96 16.55 -31.60
C GLU A 77 -9.72 15.43 -32.62
N GLN A 78 -8.44 15.09 -32.87
CA GLN A 78 -8.08 13.96 -33.73
C GLN A 78 -8.36 12.62 -33.02
N HIS A 79 -9.24 11.80 -33.62
CA HIS A 79 -9.66 10.48 -33.13
C HIS A 79 -8.53 9.58 -32.56
N PRO A 80 -7.36 9.39 -33.20
CA PRO A 80 -6.31 8.51 -32.66
C PRO A 80 -5.64 9.09 -31.41
N VAL A 81 -5.43 10.42 -31.36
CA VAL A 81 -4.81 11.12 -30.24
C VAL A 81 -5.72 11.04 -29.01
N LYS A 82 -7.02 11.23 -29.20
CA LYS A 82 -8.04 11.10 -28.14
C LYS A 82 -8.03 9.71 -27.50
N SER A 83 -7.97 8.64 -28.29
CA SER A 83 -7.93 7.26 -27.79
C SER A 83 -6.67 6.96 -26.98
N ILE A 84 -5.50 7.46 -27.41
CA ILE A 84 -4.24 7.28 -26.68
C ILE A 84 -4.30 7.98 -25.32
N ILE A 85 -4.80 9.21 -25.27
CA ILE A 85 -4.95 9.96 -24.02
C ILE A 85 -5.93 9.25 -23.08
N TYR A 86 -7.07 8.80 -23.60
CA TYR A 86 -8.07 8.08 -22.82
C TYR A 86 -7.46 6.82 -22.19
N LEU A 87 -6.74 6.03 -22.98
CA LEU A 87 -6.05 4.83 -22.51
C LEU A 87 -5.01 5.18 -21.44
N HIS A 88 -4.21 6.23 -21.66
CA HIS A 88 -3.20 6.66 -20.71
C HIS A 88 -3.82 7.08 -19.37
N GLN A 89 -4.86 7.93 -19.39
CA GLN A 89 -5.57 8.36 -18.19
C GLN A 89 -6.21 7.18 -17.44
N SER A 90 -6.73 6.20 -18.18
CA SER A 90 -7.29 4.97 -17.60
C SER A 90 -6.23 4.12 -16.91
N ILE A 91 -5.06 3.96 -17.54
CA ILE A 91 -3.92 3.23 -16.95
C ILE A 91 -3.44 3.92 -15.67
N VAL A 92 -3.31 5.26 -15.69
CA VAL A 92 -2.89 6.02 -14.50
C VAL A 92 -3.91 5.87 -13.36
N GLY A 93 -5.21 5.91 -13.65
CA GLY A 93 -6.27 5.67 -12.66
C GLY A 93 -6.19 4.26 -12.05
N LEU A 94 -5.93 3.25 -12.87
CA LEU A 94 -5.75 1.87 -12.43
C LEU A 94 -4.49 1.70 -11.57
N GLN A 95 -3.39 2.33 -11.96
CA GLN A 95 -2.14 2.33 -11.20
C GLN A 95 -2.32 3.00 -9.82
N ALA A 96 -3.07 4.10 -9.75
CA ALA A 96 -3.39 4.75 -8.49
C ALA A 96 -4.20 3.82 -7.55
N ALA A 97 -5.22 3.13 -8.06
CA ALA A 97 -5.99 2.15 -7.29
C ALA A 97 -5.12 0.99 -6.79
N ALA A 98 -4.23 0.44 -7.64
CA ALA A 98 -3.28 -0.59 -7.25
C ALA A 98 -2.31 -0.09 -6.16
N GLY A 99 -1.84 1.16 -6.27
CA GLY A 99 -0.98 1.80 -5.27
C GLY A 99 -1.63 1.88 -3.89
N LEU A 100 -2.92 2.24 -3.82
CA LEU A 100 -3.68 2.25 -2.58
C LEU A 100 -3.81 0.84 -1.96
N CYS A 101 -4.01 -0.19 -2.79
CA CYS A 101 -4.05 -1.58 -2.32
C CYS A 101 -2.70 -2.03 -1.72
N ILE A 102 -1.58 -1.63 -2.33
CA ILE A 102 -0.23 -1.94 -1.83
C ILE A 102 0.01 -1.29 -0.46
N GLN A 103 -0.46 -0.06 -0.24
CA GLN A 103 -0.31 0.61 1.05
C GLN A 103 -1.00 -0.13 2.19
N VAL A 104 -2.19 -0.69 1.95
CA VAL A 104 -2.90 -1.49 2.97
C VAL A 104 -2.14 -2.78 3.30
N ASN A 105 -1.56 -3.45 2.29
CA ASN A 105 -0.73 -4.64 2.54
C ASN A 105 0.52 -4.30 3.37
N LEU A 106 1.17 -3.17 3.09
CA LEU A 106 2.31 -2.69 3.87
C LEU A 106 1.92 -2.36 5.31
N ALA A 107 0.74 -1.78 5.54
CA ALA A 107 0.22 -1.51 6.88
C ALA A 107 -0.01 -2.81 7.68
N ILE A 108 -0.56 -3.84 7.05
CA ILE A 108 -0.75 -5.16 7.67
C ILE A 108 0.59 -5.79 8.05
N LEU A 109 1.61 -5.68 7.18
CA LEU A 109 2.97 -6.18 7.45
C LEU A 109 3.65 -5.46 8.62
N LEU A 110 3.48 -4.13 8.72
CA LEU A 110 3.98 -3.36 9.85
C LEU A 110 3.27 -3.73 11.14
N PHE A 111 1.95 -3.87 11.12
CA PHE A 111 1.17 -4.33 12.26
C PHE A 111 1.62 -5.72 12.73
N TYR A 112 1.82 -6.65 11.79
CA TYR A 112 2.36 -7.97 12.07
C TYR A 112 3.74 -7.92 12.74
N SER A 113 4.63 -7.05 12.24
CA SER A 113 5.95 -6.84 12.85
C SER A 113 5.81 -6.30 14.29
N SER A 114 4.88 -5.37 14.53
CA SER A 114 4.59 -4.84 15.86
C SER A 114 4.15 -5.93 16.85
N VAL A 115 3.25 -6.83 16.42
CA VAL A 115 2.80 -7.97 17.24
C VAL A 115 3.96 -8.88 17.60
N ARG A 116 4.89 -9.12 16.66
CA ARG A 116 6.10 -9.92 16.93
C ARG A 116 6.99 -9.27 17.99
N PHE A 117 7.15 -7.96 17.96
CA PHE A 117 7.91 -7.26 19.00
C PHE A 117 7.27 -7.39 20.37
N ASP A 118 5.94 -7.30 20.45
CA ASP A 118 5.21 -7.48 21.71
C ASP A 118 5.38 -8.90 22.26
N LEU A 119 5.26 -9.93 21.40
CA LEU A 119 5.46 -11.32 21.80
C LEU A 119 6.90 -11.57 22.23
N LEU A 120 7.87 -10.98 21.54
CA LEU A 120 9.28 -11.05 21.92
C LEU A 120 9.53 -10.37 23.27
N ALA A 121 8.95 -9.19 23.50
CA ALA A 121 9.04 -8.47 24.77
C ALA A 121 8.44 -9.28 25.94
N GLN A 122 7.33 -9.99 25.70
CA GLN A 122 6.75 -10.93 26.68
C GLN A 122 7.69 -12.10 26.95
N LYS A 123 8.35 -12.65 25.92
CA LYS A 123 9.33 -13.72 26.08
C LYS A 123 10.52 -13.25 26.91
N ILE A 124 11.08 -12.08 26.61
CA ILE A 124 12.18 -11.45 27.37
C ILE A 124 11.83 -11.31 28.86
N ARG A 125 10.60 -10.88 29.17
CA ARG A 125 10.14 -10.75 30.57
C ARG A 125 10.07 -12.07 31.35
N ASN A 126 9.94 -13.20 30.66
CA ASN A 126 9.83 -14.53 31.27
C ASN A 126 11.12 -15.36 31.18
N ILE A 127 12.20 -14.80 30.64
CA ILE A 127 13.49 -15.51 30.51
C ILE A 127 14.22 -15.51 31.85
N THR A 128 14.69 -16.70 32.24
CA THR A 128 15.49 -16.92 33.47
C THR A 128 16.96 -17.22 33.16
N ASN A 129 17.33 -17.37 31.88
CA ASN A 129 18.65 -17.83 31.43
C ASN A 129 19.34 -16.81 30.50
N GLU A 130 20.60 -16.49 30.78
CA GLU A 130 21.40 -15.49 30.05
C GLU A 130 21.60 -15.87 28.57
N HIS A 131 21.71 -17.16 28.24
CA HIS A 131 21.90 -17.60 26.86
C HIS A 131 20.64 -17.44 25.98
N GLU A 132 19.46 -17.61 26.59
CA GLU A 132 18.18 -17.36 25.91
C GLU A 132 17.96 -15.86 25.70
N LEU A 133 18.45 -15.02 26.62
CA LEU A 133 18.40 -13.57 26.50
C LEU A 133 19.22 -13.08 25.31
N ASP A 134 20.45 -13.56 25.12
CA ASP A 134 21.31 -13.17 24.00
C ASP A 134 20.68 -13.54 22.64
N THR A 135 20.15 -14.76 22.53
CA THR A 135 19.43 -15.22 21.32
C THR A 135 18.20 -14.36 21.03
N CYS A 136 17.49 -13.93 22.08
CA CYS A 136 16.31 -13.09 21.96
C CYS A 136 16.65 -11.66 21.49
N ILE A 137 17.76 -11.11 21.98
CA ILE A 137 18.28 -9.79 21.55
C ILE A 137 18.72 -9.83 20.09
N GLN A 138 19.41 -10.89 19.65
CA GLN A 138 19.79 -11.05 18.24
C GLN A 138 18.56 -11.12 17.33
N LEU A 139 17.52 -11.86 17.74
CA LEU A 139 16.27 -11.94 17.00
C LEU A 139 15.54 -10.58 16.98
N HIS A 140 15.58 -9.83 18.08
CA HIS A 140 15.01 -8.49 18.17
C HIS A 140 15.65 -7.54 17.15
N ASP A 141 16.98 -7.53 17.08
CA ASP A 141 17.73 -6.67 16.16
C ASP A 141 17.45 -7.02 14.69
N GLU A 142 17.35 -8.32 14.36
CA GLU A 142 17.00 -8.78 13.01
C GLU A 142 15.61 -8.26 12.57
N ILE A 143 14.61 -8.39 13.46
CA ILE A 143 13.24 -7.90 13.20
C ILE A 143 13.25 -6.38 13.09
N LEU A 144 13.97 -5.66 13.96
CA LEU A 144 14.04 -4.19 13.96
C LEU A 144 14.65 -3.66 12.67
N ARG A 145 15.74 -4.27 12.22
CA ARG A 145 16.39 -3.91 10.96
C ARG A 145 15.46 -4.11 9.77
N TYR A 146 14.70 -5.21 9.76
CA TYR A 146 13.73 -5.47 8.70
C TYR A 146 12.57 -4.45 8.73
N THR A 147 11.95 -4.22 9.89
CA THR A 147 10.86 -3.26 10.02
C THR A 147 11.32 -1.84 9.69
N ALA A 148 12.55 -1.44 10.06
CA ALA A 148 13.11 -0.15 9.70
C ALA A 148 13.27 0.02 8.18
N LYS A 149 13.68 -1.03 7.45
CA LYS A 149 13.69 -1.02 5.98
C LYS A 149 12.29 -0.80 5.41
N VAL A 150 11.29 -1.53 5.91
CA VAL A 150 9.88 -1.41 5.47
C VAL A 150 9.36 0.00 5.75
N ILE A 151 9.60 0.55 6.95
CA ILE A 151 9.18 1.91 7.33
C ILE A 151 9.82 2.95 6.43
N ASN A 152 11.11 2.83 6.09
CA ASN A 152 11.77 3.76 5.18
C ASN A 152 11.15 3.78 3.78
N VAL A 153 10.64 2.63 3.30
CA VAL A 153 9.91 2.56 2.04
C VAL A 153 8.49 3.11 2.19
N VAL A 154 7.79 2.79 3.28
CA VAL A 154 6.39 3.18 3.51
C VAL A 154 6.24 4.67 3.83
N ARG A 155 7.18 5.28 4.55
CA ARG A 155 7.13 6.68 5.01
C ARG A 155 6.88 7.69 3.88
N PRO A 156 7.63 7.69 2.76
CA PRO A 156 7.33 8.60 1.66
C PRO A 156 5.97 8.31 1.03
N LEU A 157 5.55 7.04 0.90
CA LEU A 157 4.23 6.70 0.37
C LEU A 157 3.11 7.30 1.24
N LEU A 158 3.17 7.11 2.55
CA LEU A 158 2.17 7.66 3.48
C LEU A 158 2.13 9.20 3.43
N LEU A 159 3.30 9.86 3.40
CA LEU A 159 3.36 11.31 3.28
C LEU A 159 2.71 11.80 1.98
N THR A 160 2.99 11.16 0.86
CA THR A 160 2.36 11.53 -0.43
C THR A 160 0.86 11.31 -0.40
N THR A 161 0.38 10.21 0.18
CA THR A 161 -1.06 9.92 0.27
C THR A 161 -1.78 10.89 1.17
N ILE A 162 -1.28 11.16 2.38
CA ILE A 162 -1.88 12.14 3.30
C ILE A 162 -1.91 13.53 2.67
N THR A 163 -0.82 13.93 2.02
CA THR A 163 -0.74 15.25 1.36
C THR A 163 -1.74 15.33 0.20
N THR A 164 -1.80 14.29 -0.63
CA THR A 164 -2.71 14.23 -1.79
C THR A 164 -4.17 14.22 -1.36
N THR A 165 -4.53 13.45 -0.32
CA THR A 165 -5.90 13.44 0.20
C THR A 165 -6.27 14.76 0.86
N ALA A 166 -5.37 15.37 1.63
CA ALA A 166 -5.61 16.69 2.24
C ALA A 166 -5.89 17.76 1.17
N ILE A 167 -5.06 17.82 0.12
CA ILE A 167 -5.26 18.70 -1.03
C ILE A 167 -6.61 18.38 -1.70
N GLY A 168 -6.87 17.10 -2.00
CA GLY A 168 -8.10 16.66 -2.65
C GLY A 168 -9.37 17.05 -1.88
N VAL A 169 -9.36 16.90 -0.55
CA VAL A 169 -10.49 17.31 0.31
C VAL A 169 -10.68 18.82 0.28
N VAL A 170 -9.62 19.61 0.43
CA VAL A 170 -9.71 21.08 0.41
C VAL A 170 -10.28 21.58 -0.92
N PHE A 171 -9.74 21.11 -2.05
CA PHE A 171 -10.25 21.49 -3.37
C PHE A 171 -11.67 20.98 -3.64
N GLY A 172 -11.98 19.75 -3.22
CA GLY A 172 -13.33 19.18 -3.34
C GLY A 172 -14.36 19.98 -2.55
N SER A 173 -14.02 20.39 -1.32
CA SER A 173 -14.88 21.25 -0.50
C SER A 173 -15.10 22.62 -1.11
N LEU A 174 -14.05 23.25 -1.66
CA LEU A 174 -14.17 24.54 -2.36
C LEU A 174 -15.08 24.45 -3.60
N ASN A 175 -14.96 23.38 -4.37
CA ASN A 175 -15.78 23.14 -5.56
C ASN A 175 -17.26 22.81 -5.26
N MET A 176 -17.57 22.39 -4.02
CA MET A 176 -18.96 22.15 -3.61
C MET A 176 -19.66 23.42 -3.11
N VAL A 177 -18.89 24.42 -2.66
CA VAL A 177 -19.40 25.70 -2.14
C VAL A 177 -19.54 26.75 -3.25
N THR A 178 -18.81 26.60 -4.35
CA THR A 178 -18.87 27.48 -5.53
C THR A 178 -19.87 26.95 -6.55
#